data_AF-V5F9S2-F1
#
_entry.id   AF-V5F9S2-F1
#
_cell.length_a   1.000
_cell.length_b   1.000
_cell.length_c   1.000
_cell.angle_alpha   90.00
_cell.angle_beta   90.00
_cell.angle_gamma   90.00
#
_symmetry.space_group_name_H-M   'P 1'
#
loop_
_entity.id
_entity.type
_entity.pdbx_description
1 polymer ?
#
loop_
_entity_poly.entity_id
_entity_poly.type
_entity_poly.pdbx_seq_one_letter_code
_entity_poly.pdbx_strand_id
1 'polypeptide(L)'
;MPLLHSFWRYIKHYFPNTGLRHIHTSLATLVILQILNSNFMHMTHTGEIEGGIFSTLFLWVHIILGILTVVVTLAMISYMLVKQSFRQFFPYLFGDNAILLDDLKQLRHGKLPEPREKGLGNIIQGLGIGALILIEAAALVWLALWLNHSPYANDVREIHKSLTGLIEVYLIGHGGMALLHFFIERKKFA
;
A
#
# COMPACT_ATOMS: atom_id res chain seq x y z
N MET A 1 20.12 -19.63 4.75
CA MET A 1 19.58 -18.47 5.51
C MET A 1 18.26 -18.85 6.16
N PRO A 2 18.25 -19.29 7.43
CA PRO A 2 17.05 -19.84 8.08
C PRO A 2 15.90 -18.81 8.20
N LEU A 3 16.22 -17.53 8.44
CA LEU A 3 15.21 -16.49 8.66
C LEU A 3 14.35 -16.19 7.42
N LEU A 4 14.98 -16.01 6.24
CA LEU A 4 14.27 -15.74 4.98
C LEU A 4 13.38 -16.93 4.58
N HIS A 5 13.87 -18.15 4.82
CA HIS A 5 13.09 -19.35 4.56
C HIS A 5 11.85 -19.45 5.47
N SER A 6 12.02 -19.20 6.77
CA SER A 6 10.90 -19.15 7.72
C SER A 6 9.90 -18.04 7.40
N PHE A 7 10.37 -16.86 7.02
CA PHE A 7 9.50 -15.76 6.62
C PHE A 7 8.70 -16.12 5.36
N TRP A 8 9.33 -16.76 4.38
CA TRP A 8 8.63 -17.22 3.18
C TRP A 8 7.57 -18.29 3.49
N ARG A 9 7.85 -19.20 4.42
CA ARG A 9 6.84 -20.17 4.92
C ARG A 9 5.67 -19.47 5.63
N TYR A 10 5.95 -18.46 6.45
CA TYR A 10 4.94 -17.64 7.10
C TYR A 10 4.02 -16.95 6.07
N ILE A 11 4.59 -16.28 5.06
CA ILE A 11 3.81 -15.64 3.99
C ILE A 11 2.96 -16.66 3.23
N LYS A 12 3.51 -17.84 2.89
CA LYS A 12 2.74 -18.90 2.24
C LYS A 12 1.58 -19.44 3.07
N HIS A 13 1.72 -19.46 4.39
CA HIS A 13 0.69 -19.93 5.31
C HIS A 13 -0.51 -18.96 5.35
N TYR A 14 -0.25 -17.66 5.50
CA TYR A 14 -1.32 -16.64 5.60
C TYR A 14 -1.85 -16.17 4.24
N PHE A 15 -1.08 -16.32 3.17
CA PHE A 15 -1.51 -16.08 1.79
C PHE A 15 -1.43 -17.36 0.96
N PRO A 16 -2.34 -18.34 1.20
CA PRO A 16 -2.31 -19.62 0.50
C PRO A 16 -2.62 -19.48 -0.99
N ASN A 17 -3.46 -18.50 -1.36
CA ASN A 17 -3.76 -18.20 -2.76
C ASN A 17 -2.52 -17.60 -3.44
N THR A 18 -1.94 -18.35 -4.37
CA THR A 18 -0.73 -17.94 -5.10
C THR A 18 -0.92 -16.66 -5.91
N GLY A 19 -2.07 -16.47 -6.57
CA GLY A 19 -2.35 -15.27 -7.35
C GLY A 19 -2.39 -14.01 -6.47
N LEU A 20 -3.16 -14.05 -5.39
CA LEU A 20 -3.24 -12.95 -4.42
C LEU A 20 -1.87 -12.63 -3.82
N ARG A 21 -1.09 -13.67 -3.46
CA ARG A 21 0.25 -13.50 -2.90
C ARG A 21 1.17 -12.77 -3.87
N HIS A 22 1.15 -13.11 -5.15
CA HIS A 22 1.95 -12.41 -6.16
C HIS A 22 1.48 -10.96 -6.36
N ILE A 23 0.17 -10.73 -6.51
CA ILE A 23 -0.37 -9.36 -6.65
C ILE A 23 0.04 -8.50 -5.44
N HIS A 24 -0.18 -8.99 -4.23
CA HIS A 24 0.15 -8.26 -3.01
C HIS A 24 1.65 -8.01 -2.86
N THR A 25 2.50 -9.01 -3.12
CA THR A 25 3.96 -8.86 -3.02
C THR A 25 4.50 -7.89 -4.07
N SER A 26 3.96 -7.94 -5.29
CA SER A 26 4.30 -6.98 -6.35
C SER A 26 3.88 -5.57 -5.95
N LEU A 27 2.65 -5.41 -5.43
CA LEU A 27 2.14 -4.11 -5.00
C LEU A 27 3.01 -3.50 -3.89
N ALA A 28 3.32 -4.28 -2.85
CA ALA A 28 4.19 -3.84 -1.77
C ALA A 28 5.59 -3.46 -2.27
N THR A 29 6.17 -4.26 -3.17
CA THR A 29 7.49 -3.97 -3.76
C THR A 29 7.46 -2.67 -4.56
N LEU A 30 6.45 -2.48 -5.41
CA LEU A 30 6.32 -1.27 -6.23
C LEU A 30 6.13 -0.02 -5.37
N VAL A 31 5.30 -0.07 -4.32
CA VAL A 31 5.11 1.03 -3.39
C VAL A 31 6.42 1.40 -2.67
N ILE A 32 7.17 0.41 -2.19
CA ILE A 32 8.47 0.66 -1.56
C ILE A 32 9.43 1.30 -2.55
N LEU A 33 9.52 0.78 -3.78
CA LEU A 33 10.36 1.36 -4.82
C LEU A 33 9.93 2.78 -5.16
N GLN A 34 8.64 3.08 -5.18
CA GLN A 34 8.13 4.44 -5.43
C GLN A 34 8.57 5.43 -4.36
N ILE A 35 8.47 5.06 -3.08
CA ILE A 35 8.91 5.91 -1.96
C ILE A 35 10.43 6.10 -2.00
N LEU A 36 11.20 5.04 -2.28
CA LEU A 36 12.65 5.15 -2.38
C LEU A 36 13.04 6.03 -3.55
N ASN A 37 12.44 5.82 -4.72
CA ASN A 37 12.70 6.56 -5.95
C ASN A 37 12.32 8.05 -5.82
N SER A 38 11.23 8.38 -5.14
CA SER A 38 10.76 9.76 -5.00
C SER A 38 11.73 10.66 -4.23
N ASN A 39 12.59 10.11 -3.38
CA ASN A 39 13.65 10.86 -2.70
C ASN A 39 14.76 11.38 -3.64
N PHE A 40 14.82 10.86 -4.88
CA PHE A 40 15.85 11.21 -5.87
C PHE A 40 15.30 12.04 -7.04
N MET A 41 13.98 12.25 -7.11
CA MET A 41 13.41 13.20 -8.07
C MET A 41 13.41 14.59 -7.45
N HIS A 42 14.10 15.52 -8.11
CA HIS A 42 14.17 16.91 -7.66
C HIS A 42 13.42 17.80 -8.65
N MET A 43 12.42 18.49 -8.13
CA MET A 43 11.61 19.44 -8.88
C MET A 43 11.56 20.75 -8.12
N THR A 44 11.73 21.86 -8.83
CA THR A 44 11.69 23.20 -8.28
C THR A 44 10.35 23.47 -7.59
N HIS A 45 10.29 24.52 -6.76
CA HIS A 45 9.03 24.94 -6.14
C HIS A 45 7.95 25.35 -7.16
N THR A 46 8.34 25.68 -8.40
CA THR A 46 7.44 26.03 -9.51
C THR A 46 6.99 24.81 -10.32
N GLY A 47 7.44 23.60 -9.99
CA GLY A 47 7.03 22.36 -10.65
C GLY A 47 7.87 21.97 -11.87
N GLU A 48 9.00 22.65 -12.09
CA GLU A 48 9.94 22.31 -13.15
C GLU A 48 10.91 21.23 -12.67
N ILE A 49 11.36 20.36 -13.59
CA ILE A 49 12.39 19.36 -13.27
C ILE A 49 13.70 20.10 -13.00
N GLU A 50 14.34 19.84 -11.86
CA GLU A 50 15.69 20.37 -11.63
C GLU A 50 16.67 19.85 -12.66
N GLY A 51 17.56 20.73 -13.15
CA GLY A 51 18.49 20.40 -14.22
C GLY A 51 19.44 19.26 -13.84
N GLY A 52 19.54 18.26 -14.71
CA GLY A 52 20.50 17.16 -14.57
C GLY A 52 19.92 15.81 -15.01
N ILE A 53 20.77 14.95 -15.57
CA ILE A 53 20.34 13.66 -16.12
C ILE A 53 19.76 12.71 -15.06
N PHE A 54 20.25 12.81 -13.82
CA PHE A 54 19.77 11.98 -12.71
C PHE A 54 18.32 12.32 -12.32
N SER A 55 18.00 13.61 -12.12
CA SER A 55 16.62 14.01 -11.75
C SER A 55 15.62 13.59 -12.82
N THR A 56 15.95 13.81 -14.10
CA THR A 56 15.14 13.37 -15.23
C THR A 56 14.96 11.85 -15.27
N LEU A 57 16.02 11.07 -15.04
CA LEU A 57 15.94 9.61 -15.00
C LEU A 57 15.00 9.13 -13.89
N PHE A 58 15.20 9.61 -12.67
CA PHE A 58 14.39 9.21 -11.51
C PHE A 58 12.94 9.63 -11.65
N LEU A 59 12.64 10.77 -12.29
CA LEU A 59 11.28 11.14 -12.64
C LEU A 59 10.64 10.12 -13.58
N TRP A 60 11.30 9.75 -14.68
CA TRP A 60 10.72 8.79 -15.63
C TRP A 60 10.55 7.40 -15.01
N VAL A 61 11.50 6.96 -14.19
CA VAL A 61 11.36 5.73 -13.41
C VAL A 61 10.16 5.83 -12.47
N HIS A 62 9.97 6.96 -11.78
CA HIS A 62 8.80 7.18 -10.91
C HIS A 62 7.48 7.05 -11.67
N ILE A 63 7.40 7.64 -12.86
CA ILE A 63 6.19 7.60 -13.71
C ILE A 63 5.92 6.16 -14.17
N ILE A 64 6.95 5.45 -14.67
CA ILE A 64 6.80 4.07 -15.14
C ILE A 64 6.38 3.13 -14.01
N LEU A 65 7.06 3.22 -12.85
CA LEU A 65 6.70 2.44 -11.67
C LEU A 65 5.30 2.80 -11.16
N GLY A 66 4.91 4.07 -11.24
CA GLY A 66 3.58 4.55 -10.86
C GLY A 66 2.48 3.97 -11.71
N ILE A 67 2.64 4.00 -13.03
CA ILE A 67 1.69 3.38 -13.97
C ILE A 67 1.60 1.87 -13.73
N LEU A 68 2.72 1.20 -13.50
CA LEU A 68 2.73 -0.22 -13.15
C LEU A 68 2.01 -0.48 -11.81
N THR A 69 2.19 0.39 -10.82
CA THR A 69 1.50 0.31 -9.53
C THR A 69 -0.01 0.40 -9.71
N VAL A 70 -0.50 1.36 -10.53
CA VAL A 70 -1.93 1.48 -10.86
C VAL A 70 -2.49 0.17 -11.43
N VAL A 71 -1.79 -0.46 -12.37
CA VAL A 71 -2.23 -1.75 -12.95
C VAL A 71 -2.34 -2.84 -11.88
N VAL A 72 -1.36 -2.94 -10.98
CA VAL A 72 -1.36 -3.94 -9.91
C VAL A 72 -2.43 -3.62 -8.85
N THR A 73 -2.67 -2.34 -8.53
CA THR A 73 -3.74 -1.89 -7.64
C THR A 73 -5.12 -2.25 -8.21
N LEU A 74 -5.35 -2.04 -9.52
CA LEU A 74 -6.58 -2.45 -10.18
C LEU A 74 -6.78 -3.97 -10.16
N ALA A 75 -5.70 -4.75 -10.33
CA ALA A 75 -5.75 -6.21 -10.20
C ALA A 75 -6.11 -6.64 -8.77
N MET A 76 -5.55 -5.95 -7.76
CA MET A 76 -5.84 -6.19 -6.34
C MET A 76 -7.30 -5.86 -6.00
N ILE A 77 -7.79 -4.69 -6.42
CA ILE A 77 -9.20 -4.28 -6.26
C ILE A 77 -10.13 -5.30 -6.94
N SER A 78 -9.82 -5.69 -8.18
CA SER A 78 -10.62 -6.67 -8.92
C SER A 78 -10.68 -8.01 -8.19
N TYR A 79 -9.55 -8.48 -7.67
CA TYR A 79 -9.51 -9.70 -6.87
C TYR A 79 -10.40 -9.55 -5.61
N MET A 80 -10.26 -8.47 -4.87
CA MET A 80 -11.03 -8.22 -3.64
C MET A 80 -12.53 -8.14 -3.89
N LEU A 81 -12.96 -7.54 -5.01
CA LEU A 81 -14.38 -7.40 -5.35
C LEU A 81 -15.00 -8.70 -5.92
N VAL A 82 -14.22 -9.48 -6.68
CA VAL A 82 -14.72 -10.69 -7.35
C VAL A 82 -14.62 -11.93 -6.46
N LYS A 83 -13.57 -12.04 -5.66
CA LYS A 83 -13.26 -13.22 -4.84
C LYS A 83 -13.56 -13.06 -3.36
N GLN A 84 -13.82 -11.83 -2.91
CA GLN A 84 -14.11 -11.52 -1.52
C GLN A 84 -15.29 -10.55 -1.44
N SER A 85 -15.76 -10.23 -0.24
CA SER A 85 -16.85 -9.28 -0.05
C SER A 85 -16.31 -7.89 0.27
N PHE A 86 -16.85 -6.85 -0.36
CA PHE A 86 -16.58 -5.46 0.05
C PHE A 86 -16.84 -5.24 1.55
N ARG A 87 -17.88 -5.89 2.10
CA ARG A 87 -18.22 -5.84 3.54
C ARG A 87 -17.10 -6.40 4.45
N GLN A 88 -16.23 -7.26 3.94
CA GLN A 88 -15.10 -7.80 4.69
C GLN A 88 -14.06 -6.73 5.01
N PHE A 89 -13.88 -5.76 4.12
CA PHE A 89 -12.89 -4.69 4.25
C PHE A 89 -13.49 -3.43 4.89
N PHE A 90 -14.79 -3.22 4.71
CA PHE A 90 -15.51 -2.04 5.22
C PHE A 90 -16.74 -2.40 6.07
N PRO A 91 -16.63 -3.31 7.05
CA PRO A 91 -17.79 -3.81 7.83
C PRO A 91 -18.51 -2.70 8.59
N TYR A 92 -17.78 -1.65 9.01
CA TYR A 92 -18.31 -0.50 9.73
C TYR A 92 -19.28 0.36 8.91
N LEU A 93 -19.19 0.33 7.57
CA LEU A 93 -20.17 0.98 6.70
C LEU A 93 -21.53 0.27 6.70
N PHE A 94 -21.59 -0.96 7.22
CA PHE A 94 -22.79 -1.79 7.27
C PHE A 94 -23.25 -2.08 8.71
N GLY A 95 -22.62 -1.46 9.71
CA GLY A 95 -22.89 -1.71 11.13
C GLY A 95 -22.37 -3.07 11.65
N ASP A 96 -21.59 -3.81 10.87
CA ASP A 96 -21.11 -5.16 11.20
C ASP A 96 -19.81 -5.11 12.04
N ASN A 97 -19.87 -4.43 13.18
CA ASN A 97 -18.69 -4.05 13.96
C ASN A 97 -18.27 -5.09 15.00
N ALA A 98 -18.98 -6.20 15.14
CA ALA A 98 -18.75 -7.16 16.24
C ALA A 98 -17.31 -7.69 16.27
N ILE A 99 -16.78 -8.07 15.10
CA ILE A 99 -15.41 -8.62 14.98
C ILE A 99 -14.37 -7.54 15.20
N LEU A 100 -14.55 -6.35 14.60
CA LEU A 100 -13.66 -5.21 14.82
C LEU A 100 -13.57 -4.83 16.31
N LEU A 101 -14.71 -4.74 16.99
CA LEU A 101 -14.76 -4.41 18.42
C LEU A 101 -14.08 -5.49 19.27
N ASP A 102 -14.20 -6.76 18.91
CA ASP A 102 -13.50 -7.84 19.59
C ASP A 102 -11.98 -7.76 19.38
N ASP A 103 -11.51 -7.50 18.16
CA ASP A 103 -10.09 -7.30 17.86
C ASP A 103 -9.51 -6.12 18.65
N LEU A 104 -10.23 -5.00 18.73
CA LEU A 104 -9.84 -3.84 19.54
C LEU A 104 -9.77 -4.18 21.04
N LYS A 105 -10.72 -4.98 21.55
CA LYS A 105 -10.67 -5.46 22.93
C LYS A 105 -9.43 -6.34 23.16
N GLN A 106 -9.10 -7.25 22.25
CA GLN A 106 -7.90 -8.08 22.37
C GLN A 106 -6.63 -7.23 22.42
N LEU A 107 -6.49 -6.24 21.55
CA LEU A 107 -5.35 -5.31 21.53
C LEU A 107 -5.22 -4.54 22.85
N ARG A 108 -6.34 -4.08 23.43
CA ARG A 108 -6.34 -3.44 24.75
C ARG A 108 -5.82 -4.34 25.88
N HIS A 109 -5.86 -5.66 25.71
CA HIS A 109 -5.32 -6.64 26.64
C HIS A 109 -3.93 -7.16 26.21
N GLY A 110 -3.25 -6.47 25.28
CA GLY A 110 -1.93 -6.86 24.78
C GLY A 110 -1.92 -8.14 23.95
N LYS A 111 -3.08 -8.59 23.45
CA LYS A 111 -3.22 -9.75 22.58
C LYS A 111 -3.33 -9.30 21.14
N LEU A 112 -2.51 -9.90 20.27
CA LEU A 112 -2.62 -9.69 18.83
C LEU A 112 -3.80 -10.50 18.29
N PRO A 113 -4.77 -9.88 17.62
CA PRO A 113 -5.88 -10.60 17.01
C PRO A 113 -5.41 -11.51 15.88
N GLU A 114 -6.01 -12.69 15.79
CA GLU A 114 -5.77 -13.60 14.67
C GLU A 114 -6.42 -13.06 13.38
N PRO A 115 -5.79 -13.26 12.20
CA PRO A 115 -6.38 -12.86 10.92
C PRO A 115 -7.72 -13.55 10.65
N ARG A 116 -8.78 -12.77 10.48
CA ARG A 116 -10.14 -13.25 10.20
C ARG A 116 -10.97 -12.25 9.40
N GLU A 117 -12.02 -12.74 8.76
CA GLU A 117 -12.97 -11.91 8.00
C GLU A 117 -13.52 -10.77 8.86
N LYS A 118 -13.63 -9.55 8.29
CA LYS A 118 -14.11 -8.33 8.98
C LYS A 118 -13.27 -7.90 10.20
N GLY A 119 -12.19 -8.61 10.49
CA GLY A 119 -11.23 -8.24 11.52
C GLY A 119 -10.31 -7.11 11.08
N LEU A 120 -9.49 -6.66 12.02
CA LEU A 120 -8.64 -5.49 11.88
C LEU A 120 -7.66 -5.60 10.71
N GLY A 121 -7.12 -6.80 10.44
CA GLY A 121 -6.23 -7.03 9.30
C GLY A 121 -6.89 -6.74 7.94
N ASN A 122 -8.14 -7.19 7.75
CA ASN A 122 -8.91 -6.88 6.54
C ASN A 122 -9.27 -5.40 6.46
N ILE A 123 -9.66 -4.79 7.58
CA ILE A 123 -9.99 -3.36 7.62
C ILE A 123 -8.76 -2.51 7.24
N ILE A 124 -7.60 -2.80 7.83
CA ILE A 124 -6.34 -2.15 7.50
C ILE A 124 -6.06 -2.32 6.00
N GLN A 125 -6.16 -3.54 5.45
CA GLN A 125 -5.99 -3.76 4.02
C GLN A 125 -6.95 -2.92 3.16
N GLY A 126 -8.22 -2.80 3.56
CA GLY A 126 -9.19 -1.92 2.90
C GLY A 126 -8.78 -0.45 2.92
N LEU A 127 -8.31 0.05 4.07
CA LEU A 127 -7.81 1.42 4.23
C LEU A 127 -6.55 1.66 3.36
N GLY A 128 -5.65 0.68 3.28
CA GLY A 128 -4.46 0.75 2.42
C GLY A 128 -4.82 0.90 0.94
N ILE A 129 -5.80 0.11 0.47
CA ILE A 129 -6.30 0.24 -0.91
C ILE A 129 -7.01 1.58 -1.12
N GLY A 130 -7.78 2.07 -0.14
CA GLY A 130 -8.39 3.40 -0.19
C GLY A 130 -7.34 4.52 -0.32
N ALA A 131 -6.28 4.45 0.48
CA ALA A 131 -5.16 5.39 0.39
C ALA A 131 -4.44 5.32 -0.98
N LEU A 132 -4.25 4.10 -1.51
CA LEU A 132 -3.65 3.90 -2.85
C LEU A 132 -4.51 4.51 -3.95
N ILE A 133 -5.83 4.37 -3.90
CA ILE A 133 -6.73 4.98 -4.88
C ILE A 133 -6.59 6.51 -4.86
N LEU A 134 -6.55 7.13 -3.67
CA LEU A 134 -6.43 8.59 -3.54
C LEU A 134 -5.11 9.10 -4.12
N ILE A 135 -3.98 8.48 -3.75
CA ILE A 135 -2.67 8.92 -4.21
C ILE A 135 -2.45 8.66 -5.70
N GLU A 136 -2.94 7.53 -6.24
CA GLU A 136 -2.87 7.19 -7.65
C GLU A 136 -3.75 8.11 -8.49
N ALA A 137 -4.96 8.43 -8.04
CA ALA A 137 -5.83 9.40 -8.70
C ALA A 137 -5.16 10.79 -8.78
N ALA A 138 -4.59 11.27 -7.67
CA ALA A 138 -3.85 12.53 -7.65
C ALA A 138 -2.62 12.49 -8.58
N ALA A 139 -1.90 11.36 -8.62
CA ALA A 139 -0.75 11.17 -9.51
C ALA A 139 -1.13 11.23 -10.99
N LEU A 140 -2.22 10.55 -11.38
CA LEU A 140 -2.69 10.53 -12.77
C LEU A 140 -3.21 11.90 -13.21
N VAL A 141 -3.96 12.60 -12.34
CA VAL A 141 -4.40 13.98 -12.62
C VAL A 141 -3.20 14.89 -12.75
N TRP A 142 -2.22 14.80 -11.85
CA TRP A 142 -0.99 15.58 -11.96
C TRP A 142 -0.24 15.29 -13.27
N LEU A 143 -0.02 14.03 -13.62
CA LEU A 143 0.64 13.64 -14.87
C LEU A 143 -0.08 14.23 -16.09
N ALA A 144 -1.41 14.13 -16.14
CA ALA A 144 -2.20 14.70 -17.21
C ALA A 144 -2.04 16.22 -17.30
N LEU A 145 -2.14 16.94 -16.17
CA LEU A 145 -1.96 18.39 -16.14
C LEU A 145 -0.54 18.82 -16.54
N TRP A 146 0.47 18.08 -16.07
CA TRP A 146 1.87 18.35 -16.38
C TRP A 146 2.18 18.16 -17.86
N LEU A 147 1.71 17.08 -18.48
CA LEU A 147 1.85 16.83 -19.92
C LEU A 147 1.15 17.88 -20.80
N ASN A 148 0.14 18.56 -20.26
CA ASN A 148 -0.60 19.62 -20.95
C ASN A 148 -0.12 21.04 -20.58
N HIS A 149 1.01 21.17 -19.87
CA HIS A 149 1.54 22.46 -19.41
C HIS A 149 0.51 23.31 -18.65
N SER A 150 -0.38 22.66 -17.89
CA SER A 150 -1.43 23.35 -17.15
C SER A 150 -0.83 24.16 -15.98
N PRO A 151 -1.32 25.38 -15.70
CA PRO A 151 -0.87 26.15 -14.55
C PRO A 151 -1.22 25.48 -13.19
N TYR A 152 -2.19 24.56 -13.18
CA TYR A 152 -2.61 23.84 -11.97
C TYR A 152 -1.77 22.58 -11.67
N ALA A 153 -0.81 22.23 -12.55
CA ALA A 153 -0.04 21.00 -12.39
C ALA A 153 0.72 20.96 -11.06
N ASN A 154 1.29 22.09 -10.62
CA ASN A 154 2.03 22.16 -9.37
C ASN A 154 1.11 22.03 -8.12
N ASP A 155 -0.10 22.56 -8.18
CA ASP A 155 -1.05 22.42 -7.06
C ASP A 155 -1.42 20.94 -6.85
N VAL A 156 -1.70 20.21 -7.93
CA VAL A 156 -2.02 18.78 -7.85
C VAL A 156 -0.79 17.94 -7.48
N ARG A 157 0.42 18.34 -7.89
CA ARG A 157 1.67 17.76 -7.38
C ARG A 157 1.76 17.84 -5.86
N GLU A 158 1.50 19.01 -5.27
CA GLU A 158 1.58 19.18 -3.82
C GLU A 158 0.48 18.39 -3.09
N ILE A 159 -0.71 18.23 -3.70
CA ILE A 159 -1.73 17.30 -3.20
C ILE A 159 -1.22 15.86 -3.22
N HIS A 160 -0.67 15.40 -4.35
CA HIS A 160 -0.11 14.06 -4.48
C HIS A 160 0.99 13.81 -3.43
N LYS A 161 1.92 14.76 -3.27
CA LYS A 161 2.98 14.74 -2.26
C LYS A 161 2.43 14.70 -0.85
N SER A 162 1.38 15.45 -0.54
CA SER A 162 0.74 15.42 0.78
C SER A 162 0.08 14.07 1.05
N LEU A 163 -0.49 13.43 0.02
CA LEU A 163 -1.13 12.12 0.12
C LEU A 163 -0.12 10.97 0.30
N THR A 164 1.17 11.13 -0.04
CA THR A 164 2.20 10.09 0.20
C THR A 164 2.29 9.71 1.66
N GLY A 165 2.09 10.67 2.57
CA GLY A 165 2.11 10.42 4.01
C GLY A 165 1.11 9.35 4.46
N LEU A 166 -0.04 9.21 3.78
CA LEU A 166 -1.01 8.14 4.08
C LEU A 166 -0.41 6.76 3.82
N ILE A 167 0.31 6.60 2.71
CA ILE A 167 0.94 5.33 2.33
C ILE A 167 2.18 5.04 3.17
N GLU A 168 2.96 6.05 3.53
CA GLU A 168 4.11 5.88 4.43
C GLU A 168 3.67 5.39 5.81
N VAL A 169 2.66 6.04 6.40
CA VAL A 169 2.08 5.60 7.69
C VAL A 169 1.48 4.21 7.57
N TYR A 170 0.76 3.93 6.48
CA TYR A 170 0.22 2.60 6.21
C TYR A 170 1.33 1.53 6.14
N LEU A 171 2.40 1.79 5.39
CA LEU A 171 3.51 0.85 5.22
C LEU A 171 4.19 0.53 6.56
N ILE A 172 4.44 1.57 7.38
CA ILE A 172 5.03 1.41 8.71
C ILE A 172 4.09 0.60 9.60
N GLY A 173 2.81 0.97 9.67
CA GLY A 173 1.83 0.29 10.52
C GLY A 173 1.56 -1.15 10.09
N HIS A 174 1.11 -1.34 8.85
CA HIS A 174 0.76 -2.66 8.31
C HIS A 174 2.00 -3.56 8.18
N GLY A 175 3.08 -3.07 7.59
CA GLY A 175 4.32 -3.82 7.42
C GLY A 175 4.97 -4.15 8.77
N GLY A 176 5.00 -3.18 9.70
CA GLY A 176 5.50 -3.39 11.05
C GLY A 176 4.72 -4.46 11.81
N MET A 177 3.38 -4.43 11.73
CA MET A 177 2.53 -5.46 12.34
C MET A 177 2.75 -6.84 11.69
N ALA A 178 2.87 -6.92 10.36
CA ALA A 178 3.16 -8.19 9.68
C ALA A 178 4.50 -8.80 10.14
N LEU A 179 5.52 -7.97 10.34
CA LEU A 179 6.81 -8.40 10.90
C LEU A 179 6.68 -8.81 12.37
N LEU A 180 5.94 -8.07 13.19
CA LEU A 180 5.70 -8.40 14.60
C LEU A 180 5.03 -9.78 14.74
N HIS A 181 3.96 -10.03 13.98
CA HIS A 181 3.30 -11.34 13.92
C HIS A 181 4.29 -12.44 13.53
N PHE A 182 5.09 -12.22 12.47
CA PHE A 182 6.13 -13.17 12.08
C PHE A 182 7.11 -13.46 13.22
N PHE A 183 7.63 -12.45 13.92
CA PHE A 183 8.60 -12.67 14.99
C PHE A 183 8.03 -13.43 16.19
N ILE A 184 6.77 -13.19 16.54
CA ILE A 184 6.05 -13.91 17.61
C ILE A 184 5.85 -15.38 17.21
N GLU A 185 5.50 -15.63 15.95
CA GLU A 185 5.14 -16.96 15.46
C GLU A 185 6.28 -17.73 14.82
N ARG A 186 7.47 -17.14 14.68
CA ARG A 186 8.60 -17.69 13.91
C ARG A 186 8.93 -19.14 14.21
N LYS A 187 8.75 -19.57 15.47
CA LYS A 187 9.04 -20.95 15.92
C LYS A 187 8.15 -21.99 15.21
N LYS A 188 6.94 -21.62 14.77
CA LYS A 188 6.05 -22.47 13.97
C LYS A 188 6.57 -22.68 12.54
N PHE A 189 7.45 -21.80 12.06
CA PHE A 189 7.94 -21.74 10.69
C PHE A 189 9.46 -21.95 10.58
N ALA A 190 10.13 -22.27 11.68
CA ALA A 190 11.53 -22.69 11.72
C ALA A 190 11.73 -24.04 11.02
#